data_AF-A0A9E1TTQ3-F1
#
_entry.id   AF-A0A9E1TTQ3-F1
#
_cell.length_a   1.000
_cell.length_b   1.000
_cell.length_c   1.000
_cell.angle_alpha   90.00
_cell.angle_beta   90.00
_cell.angle_gamma   90.00
#
_symmetry.space_group_name_H-M   'P 1'
#
loop_
_entity.id
_entity.type
_entity.pdbx_description
1 polymer ?
#
loop_
_entity_poly.entity_id
_entity_poly.type
_entity_poly.pdbx_seq_one_letter_code
_entity_poly.pdbx_strand_id
1 'polypeptide(L)'
;MWRVDLGLGVRASAVFGGLVVIGLALTLLLFGVAPKDLFAAAKDTLGLLFIALAVGLVLTVMIAAAKIRDTQLDRQLKSVWLHIGLHAANGIATVALTFTLFGISAGIGELAAGDLNIDTINTVIASLTDQFSMAFMTSVVGLPLSALMRVVVGVTGKRQGF
;
A
#
# COMPACT_ATOMS: atom_id res chain seq x y z
N MET A 1 -14.06 -19.23 17.90
CA MET A 1 -14.86 -19.35 16.65
C MET A 1 -14.81 -18.00 15.94
N TRP A 2 -13.91 -17.84 14.95
CA TRP A 2 -13.72 -16.59 14.19
C TRP A 2 -14.89 -16.41 13.21
N ARG A 3 -16.01 -15.83 13.66
CA ARG A 3 -17.00 -15.30 12.71
C ARG A 3 -16.53 -13.93 12.28
N VAL A 4 -15.88 -13.89 11.12
CA VAL A 4 -15.77 -12.64 10.36
C VAL A 4 -17.21 -12.27 10.00
N ASP A 5 -17.79 -11.30 10.70
CA ASP A 5 -19.07 -10.74 10.29
C ASP A 5 -18.89 -10.20 8.88
N LEU A 6 -19.43 -10.93 7.90
CA LEU A 6 -19.36 -10.58 6.48
C LEU A 6 -19.82 -9.13 6.28
N GLY A 7 -20.80 -8.67 7.08
CA GLY A 7 -21.30 -7.29 7.06
C GLY A 7 -20.26 -6.22 7.42
N LEU A 8 -19.35 -6.48 8.37
CA LEU A 8 -18.27 -5.53 8.70
C LEU A 8 -17.19 -5.50 7.61
N GLY A 9 -16.82 -6.67 7.07
CA GLY A 9 -15.87 -6.76 5.96
C GLY A 9 -16.38 -6.03 4.71
N VAL A 10 -17.65 -6.24 4.35
CA VAL A 10 -18.30 -5.54 3.23
C VAL A 10 -18.33 -4.03 3.45
N ARG A 11 -18.64 -3.56 4.67
CA ARG A 11 -18.60 -2.11 4.99
C ARG A 11 -17.20 -1.53 4.87
N ALA A 12 -16.19 -2.21 5.39
CA ALA A 12 -14.80 -1.78 5.28
C ALA A 12 -14.35 -1.68 3.81
N SER A 13 -14.65 -2.72 3.01
CA SER A 13 -14.38 -2.73 1.57
C SER A 13 -15.15 -1.66 0.81
N ALA A 14 -16.40 -1.38 1.18
CA ALA A 14 -17.22 -0.33 0.56
C ALA A 14 -16.67 1.08 0.86
N VAL A 15 -16.25 1.35 2.11
CA VAL A 15 -15.62 2.62 2.48
C VAL A 15 -14.30 2.80 1.76
N PHE A 16 -13.46 1.76 1.73
CA PHE A 16 -12.21 1.79 0.99
C PHE A 16 -12.45 2.05 -0.50
N GLY A 17 -13.36 1.30 -1.13
CA GLY A 17 -13.73 1.49 -2.52
C GLY A 17 -14.27 2.90 -2.80
N GLY A 18 -15.14 3.42 -1.93
CA GLY A 18 -15.65 4.79 -2.04
C GLY A 18 -14.55 5.84 -1.95
N LEU A 19 -13.61 5.70 -1.02
CA LEU A 19 -12.48 6.62 -0.87
C LEU A 19 -11.55 6.58 -2.10
N VAL A 20 -11.32 5.39 -2.65
CA VAL A 20 -10.58 5.22 -3.91
C VAL A 20 -11.30 5.91 -5.06
N VAL A 21 -12.62 5.70 -5.22
CA VAL A 21 -13.41 6.32 -6.30
C VAL A 21 -13.40 7.85 -6.18
N ILE A 22 -13.56 8.40 -4.97
CA ILE A 22 -13.49 9.84 -4.74
C ILE A 22 -12.10 10.39 -5.09
N GLY A 23 -11.04 9.69 -4.70
CA GLY A 23 -9.67 10.05 -5.07
C GLY A 23 -9.45 10.06 -6.58
N LEU A 24 -9.92 9.03 -7.29
CA LEU A 24 -9.83 8.94 -8.75
C LEU A 24 -10.62 10.06 -9.44
N ALA A 25 -11.81 10.38 -8.94
CA ALA A 25 -12.62 11.49 -9.45
C ALA A 25 -11.91 12.84 -9.27
N LEU A 26 -11.28 13.07 -8.10
CA LEU A 26 -10.47 14.25 -7.84
C LEU A 26 -9.27 14.36 -8.80
N THR A 27 -8.58 13.25 -9.07
CA THR A 27 -7.45 13.26 -10.01
C THR A 27 -7.89 13.60 -11.44
N LEU A 28 -9.03 13.05 -11.88
CA LEU A 28 -9.60 13.37 -13.18
C LEU A 28 -9.99 14.85 -13.27
N LEU A 29 -10.58 15.39 -12.20
CA LEU A 29 -11.06 16.78 -12.17
C LEU A 29 -9.92 17.79 -12.12
N LEU A 30 -8.87 17.54 -11.34
CA LEU A 30 -7.77 18.48 -11.14
C LEU A 30 -6.66 18.36 -12.20
N PHE A 31 -6.38 17.16 -12.68
CA PHE A 31 -5.24 16.89 -13.56
C PHE A 31 -5.65 16.42 -14.96
N GLY A 32 -6.94 16.15 -15.21
CA GLY A 32 -7.41 15.65 -16.51
C GLY A 32 -6.95 14.24 -16.86
N VAL A 33 -6.28 13.54 -15.93
CA VAL A 33 -5.74 12.20 -16.16
C VAL A 33 -6.86 11.17 -16.03
N ALA A 34 -7.06 10.36 -17.07
CA ALA A 34 -8.08 9.32 -17.02
C ALA A 34 -7.68 8.22 -16.01
N PRO A 35 -8.63 7.67 -15.23
CA PRO A 35 -8.33 6.63 -14.23
C PRO A 35 -7.63 5.39 -14.81
N LYS A 36 -7.93 5.05 -16.07
CA LYS A 36 -7.28 3.96 -16.80
C LYS A 36 -5.77 4.18 -16.99
N ASP A 37 -5.37 5.42 -17.26
CA ASP A 37 -3.99 5.79 -17.58
C ASP A 37 -3.19 5.85 -16.27
N LEU A 38 -3.81 6.35 -15.19
CA LEU A 38 -3.25 6.30 -13.85
C LEU A 38 -3.01 4.85 -13.39
N PHE A 39 -3.96 3.95 -13.64
CA PHE A 39 -3.82 2.55 -13.25
C PHE A 39 -2.77 1.81 -14.08
N ALA A 40 -2.67 2.12 -15.37
CA ALA A 40 -1.59 1.61 -16.21
C ALA A 40 -0.23 2.09 -15.69
N ALA A 41 -0.08 3.39 -15.43
CA ALA A 41 1.14 3.97 -14.87
C ALA A 41 1.50 3.37 -13.50
N ALA A 42 0.52 3.17 -12.61
CA ALA A 42 0.75 2.56 -11.31
C ALA A 42 1.23 1.11 -11.41
N LYS A 43 0.65 0.33 -12.34
CA LYS A 43 1.11 -1.06 -12.56
C LYS A 43 2.53 -1.12 -13.10
N ASP A 44 2.84 -0.23 -14.04
CA ASP A 44 4.13 -0.17 -14.72
C ASP A 44 5.24 0.28 -13.74
N THR A 45 4.95 1.30 -12.94
CA THR A 45 5.90 1.86 -11.98
C THR A 45 5.98 1.10 -10.66
N LEU A 46 4.87 0.75 -10.00
CA LEU A 46 4.93 0.11 -8.66
C LEU A 46 5.03 -1.41 -8.73
N GLY A 47 4.58 -2.03 -9.82
CA GLY A 47 4.48 -3.47 -9.97
C GLY A 47 3.21 -4.06 -9.33
N LEU A 48 2.63 -5.05 -10.02
CA LEU A 48 1.37 -5.68 -9.63
C LEU A 48 1.42 -6.34 -8.24
N LEU A 49 2.54 -7.00 -7.92
CA LEU A 49 2.69 -7.73 -6.65
C LEU A 49 2.73 -6.79 -5.44
N PHE A 50 3.44 -5.67 -5.55
CA PHE A 50 3.46 -4.63 -4.52
C PHE A 50 2.05 -4.11 -4.25
N ILE A 51 1.32 -3.77 -5.32
CA ILE A 51 -0.07 -3.27 -5.22
C ILE A 51 -0.96 -4.32 -4.53
N ALA A 52 -0.88 -5.58 -4.92
CA ALA A 52 -1.69 -6.65 -4.34
C ALA A 52 -1.44 -6.82 -2.84
N LEU A 53 -0.17 -6.85 -2.42
CA LEU A 53 0.21 -6.96 -1.00
C LEU A 53 -0.21 -5.73 -0.21
N ALA A 54 0.02 -4.52 -0.74
CA ALA A 54 -0.36 -3.27 -0.10
C ALA A 54 -1.88 -3.18 0.10
N VAL A 55 -2.68 -3.54 -0.92
CA VAL A 55 -4.15 -3.57 -0.81
C VAL A 55 -4.61 -4.57 0.23
N GLY A 56 -4.04 -5.79 0.25
CA GLY A 56 -4.39 -6.80 1.26
C GLY A 56 -4.11 -6.33 2.69
N LEU A 57 -2.98 -5.65 2.90
CA LEU A 57 -2.63 -5.07 4.20
C LEU A 57 -3.54 -3.91 4.58
N VAL A 58 -3.87 -3.01 3.64
CA VAL A 58 -4.83 -1.92 3.90
C VAL A 58 -6.21 -2.47 4.26
N LEU A 59 -6.70 -3.51 3.57
CA LEU A 59 -7.96 -4.15 3.92
C LEU A 59 -7.91 -4.75 5.33
N THR A 60 -6.78 -5.37 5.71
CA THR A 60 -6.58 -5.90 7.06
C THR A 60 -6.65 -4.80 8.12
N VAL A 61 -6.02 -3.65 7.85
CA VAL A 61 -6.11 -2.45 8.71
C VAL A 61 -7.56 -1.97 8.84
N MET A 62 -8.30 -1.89 7.73
CA MET A 62 -9.68 -1.41 7.71
C MET A 62 -10.62 -2.37 8.47
N ILE A 63 -10.44 -3.68 8.33
CA ILE A 63 -11.18 -4.70 9.09
C ILE A 63 -10.88 -4.56 10.59
N ALA A 64 -9.60 -4.41 10.96
CA ALA A 64 -9.20 -4.20 12.34
C ALA A 64 -9.84 -2.92 12.92
N ALA A 65 -9.77 -1.80 12.20
CA ALA A 65 -10.40 -0.55 12.60
C ALA A 65 -11.92 -0.68 12.77
N ALA A 66 -12.59 -1.43 11.89
CA ALA A 66 -14.02 -1.68 11.99
C ALA A 66 -14.36 -2.55 13.21
N LYS A 67 -13.58 -3.61 13.49
CA LYS A 67 -13.76 -4.48 14.66
C LYS A 67 -13.47 -3.77 15.99
N ILE A 68 -12.55 -2.81 16.04
CA ILE A 68 -12.32 -2.01 17.25
C ILE A 68 -13.54 -1.13 17.61
N ARG A 69 -14.29 -0.67 16.59
CA ARG A 69 -15.49 0.17 16.78
C ARG A 69 -16.74 -0.62 17.19
N ASP A 70 -16.71 -1.93 17.06
CA ASP A 70 -17.85 -2.79 17.37
C ASP A 70 -18.13 -2.77 18.89
N THR A 71 -19.34 -2.38 19.26
CA THR A 71 -19.76 -2.23 20.66
C THR A 71 -19.95 -3.58 21.35
N GLN A 72 -20.14 -4.67 20.60
CA GLN A 72 -20.35 -6.01 21.15
C GLN A 72 -19.07 -6.76 21.48
N LEU A 73 -17.91 -6.23 21.08
CA LEU A 73 -16.61 -6.86 21.30
C LEU A 73 -16.03 -6.51 22.67
N ASP A 74 -15.59 -7.55 23.38
CA ASP A 74 -14.91 -7.41 24.67
C ASP A 74 -13.64 -6.56 24.54
N ARG A 75 -13.30 -5.89 25.65
CA ARG A 75 -12.09 -5.07 25.77
C ARG A 75 -10.82 -5.83 25.35
N GLN A 76 -10.69 -7.09 25.74
CA GLN A 76 -9.52 -7.90 25.41
C GLN A 76 -9.42 -8.18 23.90
N LEU A 77 -10.54 -8.51 23.23
CA LEU A 77 -10.54 -8.73 21.79
C LEU A 77 -10.29 -7.43 21.02
N LYS A 78 -10.79 -6.29 21.49
CA LYS A 78 -10.50 -4.97 20.90
C LYS A 78 -9.00 -4.66 20.92
N SER A 79 -8.31 -4.99 22.02
CA SER A 79 -6.85 -4.86 22.11
C SER A 79 -6.13 -5.72 21.07
N VAL A 80 -6.54 -6.97 20.90
CA VAL A 80 -5.98 -7.87 19.87
C VAL A 80 -6.14 -7.27 18.48
N TRP A 81 -7.33 -6.76 18.13
CA TRP A 81 -7.57 -6.10 16.85
C TRP A 81 -6.75 -4.83 16.65
N LEU A 82 -6.50 -4.06 17.71
CA LEU A 82 -5.60 -2.90 17.66
C LEU A 82 -4.18 -3.33 17.31
N HIS A 83 -3.64 -4.37 17.96
CA HIS A 83 -2.31 -4.90 17.64
C HIS A 83 -2.25 -5.43 16.20
N ILE A 84 -3.28 -6.15 15.74
CA ILE A 84 -3.36 -6.63 14.35
C ILE A 84 -3.33 -5.44 13.38
N GLY A 85 -4.13 -4.40 13.62
CA GLY A 85 -4.17 -3.22 12.76
C GLY A 85 -2.84 -2.47 12.72
N LEU A 86 -2.17 -2.28 13.86
CA LEU A 86 -0.85 -1.65 13.91
C LEU A 86 0.23 -2.50 13.23
N HIS A 87 0.17 -3.82 13.39
CA HIS A 87 1.12 -4.73 12.76
C HIS A 87 0.92 -4.79 11.24
N ALA A 88 -0.32 -4.81 10.77
CA ALA A 88 -0.64 -4.71 9.34
C ALA A 88 -0.17 -3.38 8.75
N ALA A 89 -0.37 -2.27 9.46
CA ALA A 89 0.13 -0.96 9.02
C ALA A 89 1.66 -0.91 8.96
N ASN A 90 2.38 -1.51 9.92
CA ASN A 90 3.83 -1.69 9.83
C ASN A 90 4.22 -2.62 8.67
N GLY A 91 3.43 -3.65 8.39
CA GLY A 91 3.61 -4.53 7.23
C GLY A 91 3.64 -3.78 5.91
N ILE A 92 2.85 -2.70 5.77
CA ILE A 92 2.87 -1.84 4.57
C ILE A 92 4.26 -1.20 4.40
N ALA A 93 4.85 -0.69 5.49
CA ALA A 93 6.20 -0.13 5.44
C ALA A 93 7.25 -1.20 5.13
N THR A 94 7.12 -2.39 5.70
CA THR A 94 8.02 -3.51 5.41
C THR A 94 7.96 -3.88 3.93
N VAL A 95 6.77 -4.07 3.37
CA VAL A 95 6.60 -4.38 1.94
C VAL A 95 7.16 -3.27 1.07
N ALA A 96 6.92 -2.00 1.40
CA ALA A 96 7.53 -0.86 0.71
C ALA A 96 9.05 -0.96 0.69
N LEU A 97 9.68 -1.13 1.85
CA LEU A 97 11.14 -1.24 1.95
C LEU A 97 11.68 -2.47 1.22
N THR A 98 10.98 -3.61 1.25
CA THR A 98 11.37 -4.82 0.53
C THR A 98 11.37 -4.59 -0.97
N PHE A 99 10.33 -3.98 -1.52
CA PHE A 99 10.27 -3.70 -2.96
C PHE A 99 11.25 -2.61 -3.39
N THR A 100 11.49 -1.62 -2.53
CA THR A 100 12.54 -0.63 -2.75
C THR A 100 13.92 -1.29 -2.83
N LEU A 101 14.23 -2.19 -1.89
CA LEU A 101 15.49 -2.93 -1.92
C LEU A 101 15.58 -3.87 -3.12
N PHE A 102 14.47 -4.53 -3.48
CA PHE A 102 14.39 -5.38 -4.65
C PHE A 102 14.67 -4.60 -5.94
N GLY A 103 14.04 -3.44 -6.14
CA GLY A 103 14.28 -2.59 -7.29
C GLY A 103 15.73 -2.11 -7.34
N ILE A 104 16.28 -1.62 -6.22
CA ILE A 104 17.70 -1.22 -6.18
C ILE A 104 18.63 -2.40 -6.50
N SER A 105 18.40 -3.58 -5.93
CA SER A 105 19.21 -4.77 -6.16
C SER A 105 19.17 -5.23 -7.62
N ALA A 106 17.98 -5.22 -8.24
CA ALA A 106 17.83 -5.57 -9.64
C ALA A 106 18.52 -4.53 -10.54
N GLY A 107 18.44 -3.24 -10.22
CA GLY A 107 19.12 -2.19 -10.99
C GLY A 107 20.64 -2.35 -10.92
N ILE A 108 21.20 -2.63 -9.73
CA ILE A 108 22.63 -2.93 -9.59
C ILE A 108 23.01 -4.19 -10.38
N GLY A 109 22.15 -5.21 -10.38
CA GLY A 109 22.36 -6.43 -11.17
C GLY A 109 22.44 -6.17 -12.68
N GLU A 110 21.54 -5.32 -13.19
CA GLU A 110 21.55 -4.87 -14.59
C GLU A 110 22.86 -4.15 -14.94
N LEU A 111 23.32 -3.23 -14.08
CA LEU A 111 24.57 -2.50 -14.27
C LEU A 111 25.80 -3.43 -14.25
N ALA A 112 25.78 -4.46 -13.42
CA ALA A 112 26.87 -5.42 -13.32
C ALA A 112 26.94 -6.38 -14.53
N ALA A 113 25.80 -6.67 -15.16
CA ALA A 113 25.71 -7.56 -16.31
C ALA A 113 25.80 -6.83 -17.68
N GLY A 114 25.48 -5.54 -17.71
CA GLY A 114 25.47 -4.74 -18.94
C GLY A 114 26.89 -4.43 -19.43
N ASP A 115 27.18 -4.80 -20.67
CA ASP A 115 28.40 -4.35 -21.36
C ASP A 115 28.23 -2.87 -21.71
N LEU A 116 28.96 -1.99 -21.04
CA LEU A 116 28.85 -0.55 -21.18
C LEU A 116 29.68 -0.08 -22.38
N ASN A 117 29.05 -0.03 -23.55
CA ASN A 117 29.63 0.53 -24.77
C ASN A 117 28.70 1.60 -25.35
N ILE A 118 29.19 2.38 -26.31
CA ILE A 118 28.50 3.52 -26.92
C ILE A 118 27.13 3.12 -27.51
N ASP A 119 27.02 1.89 -28.02
CA ASP A 119 25.79 1.37 -28.63
C ASP A 119 24.73 0.91 -27.60
N THR A 120 25.13 0.57 -26.38
CA THR A 120 24.28 -0.07 -25.35
C THR A 120 23.94 0.86 -24.19
N ILE A 121 24.68 1.96 -24.01
CA ILE A 121 24.59 2.82 -22.82
C ILE A 121 23.20 3.44 -22.61
N ASN A 122 22.52 3.85 -23.68
CA ASN A 122 21.17 4.42 -23.59
C ASN A 122 20.15 3.38 -23.11
N THR A 123 20.29 2.13 -23.56
CA THR A 123 19.43 1.02 -23.16
C THR A 123 19.65 0.65 -21.69
N VAL A 124 20.91 0.60 -21.25
CA VAL A 124 21.25 0.34 -19.84
C VAL A 124 20.71 1.45 -18.94
N ILE A 125 20.87 2.73 -19.32
CA ILE A 125 20.33 3.86 -18.54
C ILE A 125 18.80 3.82 -18.46
N ALA A 126 18.11 3.50 -19.56
CA ALA A 126 16.66 3.38 -19.56
C ALA A 126 16.20 2.26 -18.61
N SER A 127 16.79 1.06 -18.71
CA SER A 127 16.48 -0.07 -17.82
C SER A 127 16.75 0.24 -16.34
N LEU A 128 17.89 0.88 -16.04
CA LEU A 128 18.21 1.35 -14.69
C LEU A 128 17.21 2.37 -14.16
N THR A 129 16.77 3.29 -15.01
CA THR A 129 15.78 4.30 -14.65
C THR A 129 14.46 3.67 -14.28
N ASP A 130 14.01 2.67 -15.03
CA ASP A 130 12.76 1.94 -14.72
C ASP A 130 12.87 1.20 -13.39
N GLN A 131 13.97 0.48 -13.17
CA GLN A 131 14.15 -0.31 -11.95
C GLN A 131 14.28 0.56 -10.69
N PHE A 132 14.98 1.70 -10.78
CA PHE A 132 15.07 2.67 -9.69
C PHE A 132 13.78 3.47 -9.52
N SER A 133 13.08 3.83 -10.59
CA SER A 133 11.77 4.46 -10.53
C SER A 133 10.79 3.60 -9.73
N MET A 134 10.75 2.29 -10.02
CA MET A 134 9.97 1.34 -9.24
C MET A 134 10.35 1.36 -7.76
N ALA A 135 11.65 1.24 -7.48
CA ALA A 135 12.15 1.21 -6.10
C ALA A 135 11.76 2.48 -5.32
N PHE A 136 11.93 3.66 -5.90
CA PHE A 136 11.64 4.90 -5.22
C PHE A 136 10.12 5.10 -5.05
N MET A 137 9.32 4.79 -6.07
CA MET A 137 7.87 4.94 -6.03
C MET A 137 7.23 4.05 -4.98
N THR A 138 7.72 2.83 -4.74
CA THR A 138 7.19 1.95 -3.69
C THR A 138 7.39 2.52 -2.29
N SER A 139 8.52 3.18 -2.02
CA SER A 139 8.75 3.90 -0.75
C SER A 139 7.94 5.18 -0.65
N VAL A 140 7.94 6.01 -1.71
CA VAL A 140 7.24 7.30 -1.76
C VAL A 140 5.75 7.14 -1.50
N VAL A 141 5.14 6.07 -2.01
CA VAL A 141 3.72 5.79 -1.79
C VAL A 141 3.51 4.97 -0.52
N GLY A 142 4.30 3.92 -0.31
CA GLY A 142 4.07 2.94 0.74
C GLY A 142 4.34 3.45 2.16
N LEU A 143 5.38 4.25 2.38
CA LEU A 143 5.73 4.74 3.72
C LEU A 143 4.70 5.75 4.27
N PRO A 144 4.26 6.76 3.48
CA PRO A 144 3.17 7.63 3.93
C PRO A 144 1.87 6.85 4.15
N LEU A 145 1.56 5.89 3.29
CA LEU A 145 0.38 5.03 3.46
C LEU A 145 0.43 4.26 4.78
N SER A 146 1.57 3.66 5.11
CA SER A 146 1.80 2.99 6.41
C SER A 146 1.58 3.95 7.59
N ALA A 147 2.12 5.18 7.51
CA ALA A 147 1.93 6.19 8.56
C ALA A 147 0.45 6.57 8.74
N LEU A 148 -0.27 6.81 7.64
CA LEU A 148 -1.70 7.12 7.67
C LEU A 148 -2.51 5.97 8.29
N MET A 149 -2.24 4.73 7.88
CA MET A 149 -2.93 3.55 8.42
C MET A 149 -2.67 3.36 9.92
N ARG A 150 -1.45 3.63 10.39
CA ARG A 150 -1.15 3.64 11.84
C ARG A 150 -1.95 4.69 12.58
N VAL A 151 -2.09 5.89 12.03
CA VAL A 151 -2.92 6.95 12.63
C VAL A 151 -4.39 6.52 12.70
N VAL A 152 -4.93 5.94 11.63
CA VAL A 152 -6.33 5.45 11.60
C VAL A 152 -6.59 4.45 12.73
N VAL A 153 -5.72 3.46 12.90
CA VAL A 153 -5.88 2.44 13.95
C VAL A 153 -5.64 3.03 15.34
N GLY A 154 -4.56 3.80 15.52
CA GLY A 154 -4.20 4.39 16.80
C GLY A 154 -5.27 5.34 17.34
N VAL A 155 -5.83 6.20 16.48
CA VAL A 155 -6.94 7.10 16.85
C VAL A 155 -8.22 6.31 17.15
N THR A 156 -8.50 5.27 16.36
CA THR A 156 -9.68 4.41 16.60
C THR A 156 -9.56 3.66 17.93
N GLY A 157 -8.36 3.20 18.29
CA GLY A 157 -8.04 2.61 19.59
C GLY A 157 -8.24 3.57 20.75
N LYS A 158 -7.64 4.77 20.67
CA LYS A 158 -7.75 5.82 21.69
C LYS A 158 -9.20 6.22 21.99
N ARG A 159 -10.04 6.32 20.95
CA ARG A 159 -11.47 6.62 21.11
C ARG A 159 -12.24 5.54 21.88
N GLN A 160 -11.73 4.31 21.92
CA GLN A 160 -12.31 3.18 22.68
C GLN A 160 -11.63 2.99 24.05
N GLY A 161 -10.73 3.92 24.43
CA GLY A 161 -10.08 4.01 25.73
C GLY A 161 -8.70 3.34 25.83
N PHE A 162 -8.08 2.93 24.72
CA PHE A 162 -6.74 2.31 24.70
C PHE A 162 -5.61 3.31 24.47
#